data_AF-A0A418CN23-F1
#
_entry.id   AF-A0A418CN23-F1
#
_cell.length_a   1.000
_cell.length_b   1.000
_cell.length_c   1.000
_cell.angle_alpha   90.00
_cell.angle_beta   90.00
_cell.angle_gamma   90.00
#
_symmetry.space_group_name_H-M   'P 1'
#
loop_
_entity.id
_entity.type
_entity.pdbx_description
1 polymer ?
#
loop_
_entity_poly.entity_id
_entity_poly.type
_entity_poly.pdbx_seq_one_letter_code
_entity_poly.pdbx_strand_id
1 'polypeptide(L)'
;MEAMPLLRKAPPTEQDKAQQELALNPHRPLRSWLHGVVAMVSLLLVLVGLTSISSSVTPPVSSNLSPPPSTPLNVRTVWVVVNRTVDGQLVAAATFDVAADTIDGSTSHAYATFNDSVPRIGWSQLWLRAPPASSNSSDAFNQAMYAAGYAEGALTHRRIHEHYWNTRSYFFGRVPTAINLASAARVYDFLDRNVRWLRSQVATMDTNDTLHWAMVGGVLAQLEGLVQGYNDHRGVEDSSLSELDLLFLNADGDMPNLIARTMPPAADAATVTSLTKPSTSNFKCSALIRILDNDLLWGHATWDTYTALNKMFKHYDLPLPSHSMASRAGQERHNSRRRISMSSSPGYLSSVDDWYLLDSGLGVMETTNGNYNATLAAMISPDSCLSWV
;
A
#
# COMPACT_ATOMS: atom_id res chain seq x y z
N MET A 1 -55.69 33.32 20.41
CA MET A 1 -55.04 34.26 19.48
C MET A 1 -54.88 33.54 18.16
N GLU A 2 -55.49 34.11 17.12
CA GLU A 2 -55.64 33.57 15.77
C GLU A 2 -54.28 33.33 15.08
N ALA A 3 -54.23 32.27 14.26
CA ALA A 3 -53.11 32.00 13.38
C ALA A 3 -53.14 32.95 12.17
N MET A 4 -52.08 33.73 11.96
CA MET A 4 -51.85 34.46 10.71
C MET A 4 -51.45 33.47 9.60
N PRO A 5 -51.96 33.62 8.36
CA PRO A 5 -51.56 32.76 7.26
C PRO A 5 -50.20 33.21 6.70
N LEU A 6 -49.27 32.26 6.56
CA LEU A 6 -48.03 32.45 5.80
C LEU A 6 -48.37 32.58 4.30
N LEU A 7 -48.18 33.77 3.75
CA LEU A 7 -48.16 34.01 2.31
C LEU A 7 -47.00 33.22 1.67
N ARG A 8 -47.29 32.07 1.06
CA ARG A 8 -46.36 31.40 0.16
C ARG A 8 -46.16 32.27 -1.08
N LYS A 9 -44.93 32.76 -1.30
CA LYS A 9 -44.53 33.30 -2.61
C LYS A 9 -44.67 32.20 -3.66
N ALA A 10 -45.31 32.52 -4.78
CA ALA A 10 -45.39 31.62 -5.92
C ALA A 10 -43.99 31.27 -6.45
N PRO A 11 -43.77 30.04 -6.93
CA PRO A 11 -42.49 29.66 -7.53
C PRO A 11 -42.17 30.54 -8.74
N PRO A 12 -40.88 30.83 -8.99
CA PRO A 12 -40.47 31.67 -10.11
C PRO A 12 -40.92 31.06 -11.44
N THR A 13 -41.40 31.91 -12.33
CA THR A 13 -41.82 31.49 -13.67
C THR A 13 -40.61 31.05 -14.50
N GLU A 14 -40.83 30.30 -15.57
CA GLU A 14 -39.72 29.91 -16.47
C GLU A 14 -38.97 31.11 -17.05
N GLN A 15 -39.66 32.24 -17.23
CA GLN A 15 -39.04 33.50 -17.67
C GLN A 15 -38.09 34.07 -16.61
N ASP A 16 -38.44 33.99 -15.32
CA ASP A 16 -37.59 34.45 -14.22
C ASP A 16 -36.31 33.60 -14.10
N LYS A 17 -36.44 32.27 -14.29
CA LYS A 17 -35.30 31.34 -14.28
C LYS A 17 -34.36 31.57 -15.47
N ALA A 18 -34.91 31.82 -16.66
CA ALA A 18 -34.13 32.09 -17.86
C ALA A 18 -33.36 33.42 -17.77
N GLN A 19 -33.96 34.47 -17.20
CA GLN A 19 -33.26 35.74 -16.97
C GLN A 19 -32.17 35.63 -15.91
N GLN A 20 -32.36 34.78 -14.89
CA GLN A 20 -31.37 34.54 -13.84
C GLN A 20 -30.16 33.73 -14.35
N GLU A 21 -30.37 32.75 -15.25
CA GLU A 21 -29.27 32.04 -15.93
C GLU A 21 -28.49 32.93 -16.91
N LEU A 22 -29.17 33.85 -17.62
CA LEU A 22 -28.51 34.77 -18.57
C LEU A 22 -27.61 35.78 -17.85
N ALA A 23 -28.01 36.21 -16.64
CA ALA A 23 -27.25 37.15 -15.82
C ALA A 23 -25.97 36.53 -15.21
N LEU A 24 -25.92 35.20 -15.05
CA LEU A 24 -24.81 34.49 -14.42
C LEU A 24 -23.71 34.05 -15.41
N ASN A 25 -23.94 34.07 -16.73
CA ASN A 25 -22.95 33.58 -17.69
C ASN A 25 -23.09 34.16 -19.12
N PRO A 26 -22.56 35.37 -19.40
CA PRO A 26 -22.80 36.09 -20.65
C PRO A 26 -22.10 35.54 -21.91
N HIS A 27 -21.29 34.47 -21.83
CA HIS A 27 -20.44 34.00 -22.95
C HIS A 27 -20.68 32.56 -23.42
N ARG A 28 -21.85 31.97 -23.15
CA ARG A 28 -22.13 30.56 -23.48
C ARG A 28 -22.30 30.17 -24.98
N PRO A 29 -22.72 31.02 -25.94
CA PRO A 29 -23.10 30.49 -27.25
C PRO A 29 -21.91 30.06 -28.13
N LEU A 30 -20.70 30.61 -27.93
CA LEU A 30 -19.52 30.20 -28.72
C LEU A 30 -18.87 28.90 -28.22
N ARG A 31 -18.95 28.59 -26.92
CA ARG A 31 -18.31 27.40 -26.34
C ARG A 31 -19.12 26.13 -26.56
N SER A 32 -20.45 26.17 -26.57
CA SER A 32 -21.27 24.97 -26.78
C SER A 32 -21.11 24.39 -28.18
N TRP A 33 -20.94 25.25 -29.20
CA TRP A 33 -20.73 24.81 -30.58
C TRP A 33 -19.38 24.08 -30.75
N LEU A 34 -18.31 24.59 -30.15
CA LEU A 34 -16.99 23.92 -30.19
C LEU A 34 -17.01 22.54 -29.51
N HIS A 35 -17.69 22.39 -28.36
CA HIS A 35 -17.80 21.09 -27.69
C HIS A 35 -18.69 20.12 -28.48
N GLY A 36 -19.75 20.60 -29.13
CA GLY A 36 -20.59 19.80 -30.02
C GLY A 36 -19.85 19.29 -31.26
N VAL A 37 -19.01 20.13 -31.87
CA VAL A 37 -18.18 19.75 -33.01
C VAL A 37 -17.10 18.74 -32.60
N VAL A 38 -16.42 18.95 -31.47
CA VAL A 38 -15.42 17.99 -30.96
C VAL A 38 -16.07 16.65 -30.60
N ALA A 39 -17.24 16.64 -29.97
CA ALA A 39 -17.97 15.41 -29.65
C ALA A 39 -18.39 14.65 -30.92
N MET A 40 -18.87 15.36 -31.95
CA MET A 40 -19.21 14.75 -33.23
C MET A 40 -17.99 14.19 -33.96
N VAL A 41 -16.87 14.91 -33.99
CA VAL A 41 -15.63 14.45 -34.65
C VAL A 41 -15.07 13.23 -33.92
N SER A 42 -15.09 13.20 -32.58
CA SER A 42 -14.69 12.03 -31.79
C SER A 42 -15.61 10.83 -32.02
N LEU A 43 -16.93 11.05 -32.12
CA LEU A 43 -17.90 10.00 -32.40
C LEU A 43 -17.72 9.44 -33.83
N LEU A 44 -17.45 10.31 -34.81
CA LEU A 44 -17.12 9.93 -36.19
C LEU A 44 -15.80 9.15 -36.28
N LEU A 45 -14.77 9.54 -35.52
CA LEU A 45 -13.50 8.80 -35.45
C LEU A 45 -13.67 7.41 -34.81
N VAL A 46 -14.52 7.29 -33.79
CA VAL A 46 -14.86 5.99 -33.18
C VAL A 46 -15.67 5.12 -34.16
N LEU A 47 -16.65 5.70 -34.86
CA LEU A 47 -17.45 4.98 -35.86
C LEU A 47 -16.61 4.54 -37.08
N VAL A 48 -15.73 5.40 -37.60
CA VAL A 48 -14.81 5.07 -38.69
C VAL A 48 -13.80 4.01 -38.23
N GLY A 49 -13.30 4.11 -36.99
CA GLY A 49 -12.46 3.08 -36.37
C GLY A 49 -13.16 1.72 -36.24
N LEU A 50 -14.44 1.71 -35.85
CA LEU A 50 -15.24 0.48 -35.74
C LEU A 50 -15.59 -0.14 -37.10
N THR A 51 -15.83 0.65 -38.15
CA THR A 51 -16.07 0.13 -39.50
C THR A 51 -14.80 -0.35 -40.22
N SER A 52 -13.62 0.03 -39.70
CA SER A 52 -12.32 -0.41 -40.22
C SER A 52 -11.81 -1.70 -39.56
N ILE A 53 -12.48 -2.17 -38.49
CA ILE A 53 -12.14 -3.39 -37.74
C ILE A 53 -13.22 -4.44 -38.02
N SER A 54 -13.35 -4.83 -39.28
CA SER A 54 -14.02 -6.08 -39.68
C SER A 54 -13.03 -7.07 -40.28
N SER A 55 -11.73 -6.87 -40.06
CA SER A 55 -10.73 -7.92 -40.16
C SER A 55 -10.70 -8.67 -38.82
N SER A 56 -10.93 -9.97 -38.87
CA SER A 56 -10.70 -10.89 -37.76
C SER A 56 -9.33 -10.59 -37.15
N VAL A 57 -9.30 -9.92 -36.00
CA VAL A 57 -8.11 -9.86 -35.17
C VAL A 57 -7.98 -11.24 -34.55
N THR A 58 -7.36 -12.15 -35.30
CA THR A 58 -6.67 -13.26 -34.65
C THR A 58 -5.73 -12.63 -33.64
N PRO A 59 -5.78 -13.03 -32.35
CA PRO A 59 -4.77 -12.58 -31.39
C PRO A 59 -3.41 -12.83 -32.03
N PRO A 60 -2.42 -11.93 -31.88
CA PRO A 60 -1.09 -12.21 -32.36
C PRO A 60 -0.71 -13.58 -31.81
N VAL A 61 -0.52 -14.56 -32.71
CA VAL A 61 0.11 -15.82 -32.37
C VAL A 61 1.34 -15.41 -31.59
N SER A 62 1.43 -15.83 -30.32
CA SER A 62 2.56 -15.53 -29.47
C SER A 62 3.80 -15.89 -30.28
N SER A 63 4.48 -14.88 -30.81
CA SER A 63 5.70 -15.07 -31.57
C SER A 63 6.60 -15.87 -30.67
N ASN A 64 6.94 -17.10 -31.06
CA ASN A 64 7.74 -18.07 -30.33
C ASN A 64 8.70 -17.37 -29.36
N LEU A 65 8.22 -17.11 -28.13
CA LEU A 65 9.08 -16.72 -27.05
C LEU A 65 9.77 -18.02 -26.75
N SER A 66 11.00 -18.16 -27.24
CA SER A 66 11.90 -19.20 -26.77
C SER A 66 11.71 -19.28 -25.27
N PRO A 67 11.42 -20.47 -24.70
CA PRO A 67 11.24 -20.57 -23.26
C PRO A 67 12.44 -19.88 -22.62
N PRO A 68 12.22 -18.98 -21.65
CA PRO A 68 13.31 -18.30 -20.99
C PRO A 68 14.30 -19.40 -20.56
N PRO A 69 15.62 -19.17 -20.75
CA PRO A 69 16.62 -20.18 -20.42
C PRO A 69 16.33 -20.76 -19.03
N SER A 70 16.55 -22.07 -18.89
CA SER A 70 16.33 -22.81 -17.65
C SER A 70 17.36 -22.41 -16.58
N THR A 71 17.40 -21.14 -16.21
CA THR A 71 18.07 -20.68 -15.00
C THR A 71 17.38 -21.40 -13.85
N PRO A 72 18.08 -22.09 -12.94
CA PRO A 72 17.44 -22.71 -11.79
C PRO A 72 16.54 -21.70 -11.06
N LEU A 73 15.37 -22.12 -10.57
CA LEU A 73 14.61 -21.29 -9.62
C LEU A 73 15.50 -21.12 -8.39
N ASN A 74 15.82 -19.87 -8.05
CA ASN A 74 16.55 -19.54 -6.83
C ASN A 74 15.54 -19.57 -5.68
N VAL A 75 15.04 -20.78 -5.39
CA VAL A 75 14.13 -21.02 -4.27
C VAL A 75 14.99 -21.16 -3.02
N ARG A 76 14.71 -20.30 -2.04
CA ARG A 76 15.38 -20.28 -0.76
C ARG A 76 14.34 -20.44 0.34
N THR A 77 14.67 -21.16 1.41
CA THR A 77 13.80 -21.29 2.58
C THR A 77 14.51 -20.79 3.82
N VAL A 78 13.73 -20.30 4.80
CA VAL A 78 14.25 -19.92 6.11
C VAL A 78 13.30 -20.35 7.21
N TRP A 79 13.87 -20.73 8.34
CA TRP A 79 13.19 -20.97 9.60
C TRP A 79 13.75 -20.02 10.64
N VAL A 80 12.88 -19.34 11.38
CA VAL A 80 13.26 -18.28 12.31
C VAL A 80 12.81 -18.64 13.73
N VAL A 81 13.74 -18.57 14.67
CA VAL A 81 13.47 -18.65 16.10
C VAL A 81 13.78 -17.30 16.72
N VAL A 82 12.86 -16.77 17.53
CA VAL A 82 13.03 -15.49 18.22
C VAL A 82 13.26 -15.75 19.72
N ASN A 83 14.19 -15.01 20.29
CA ASN A 83 14.50 -14.99 21.72
C ASN A 83 14.50 -13.54 22.23
N ARG A 84 14.57 -13.38 23.56
CA ARG A 84 14.81 -12.08 24.20
C ARG A 84 16.23 -12.00 24.75
N THR A 85 16.88 -10.86 24.55
CA THR A 85 18.11 -10.52 25.26
C THR A 85 17.81 -10.22 26.73
N VAL A 86 18.86 -10.11 27.55
CA VAL A 86 18.75 -9.73 28.97
C VAL A 86 18.05 -8.37 29.14
N ASP A 87 18.29 -7.45 28.20
CA ASP A 87 17.67 -6.12 28.17
C ASP A 87 16.26 -6.12 27.56
N GLY A 88 15.71 -7.29 27.25
CA GLY A 88 14.37 -7.48 26.73
C GLY A 88 14.22 -7.18 25.23
N GLN A 89 15.28 -7.00 24.46
CA GLN A 89 15.19 -6.82 23.01
C GLN A 89 14.91 -8.15 22.31
N LEU A 90 14.09 -8.15 21.26
CA LEU A 90 13.90 -9.32 20.41
C LEU A 90 15.14 -9.53 19.53
N VAL A 91 15.59 -10.79 19.43
CA VAL A 91 16.66 -11.22 18.55
C VAL A 91 16.26 -12.51 17.87
N ALA A 92 16.63 -12.66 16.61
CA ALA A 92 16.31 -13.85 15.83
C ALA A 92 17.55 -14.66 15.48
N ALA A 93 17.35 -15.97 15.33
CA ALA A 93 18.27 -16.88 14.68
C ALA A 93 17.57 -17.50 13.47
N ALA A 94 18.27 -17.53 12.33
CA ALA A 94 17.75 -18.07 11.08
C ALA A 94 18.55 -19.28 10.60
N THR A 95 17.84 -20.30 10.13
CA THR A 95 18.39 -21.49 9.50
C THR A 95 17.84 -21.60 8.08
N PHE A 96 18.72 -21.68 7.08
CA PHE A 96 18.35 -21.63 5.66
C PHE A 96 18.43 -22.99 4.98
N ASP A 97 17.53 -23.23 4.03
CA ASP A 97 17.60 -24.30 3.04
C ASP A 97 17.75 -25.71 3.61
N VAL A 98 17.23 -25.92 4.82
CA VAL A 98 17.17 -27.23 5.47
C VAL A 98 15.84 -27.91 5.22
N ALA A 99 15.87 -29.25 5.20
CA ALA A 99 14.68 -30.07 4.97
C ALA A 99 13.69 -29.92 6.14
N ALA A 100 12.38 -29.91 5.84
CA ALA A 100 11.35 -29.62 6.84
C ALA A 100 11.29 -30.62 8.00
N ASP A 101 11.82 -31.83 7.82
CA ASP A 101 11.94 -32.88 8.84
C ASP A 101 13.15 -32.68 9.77
N THR A 102 14.10 -31.81 9.42
CA THR A 102 15.29 -31.53 10.25
C THR A 102 15.07 -30.43 11.29
N ILE A 103 14.02 -29.62 11.15
CA ILE A 103 13.65 -28.59 12.13
C ILE A 103 12.38 -29.02 12.83
N ASP A 104 12.40 -29.00 14.16
CA ASP A 104 11.17 -29.08 14.94
C ASP A 104 10.36 -27.80 14.72
N GLY A 105 9.41 -27.85 13.79
CA GLY A 105 8.52 -26.73 13.46
C GLY A 105 7.68 -26.24 14.64
N SER A 106 7.64 -26.96 15.77
CA SER A 106 7.01 -26.48 17.01
C SER A 106 7.85 -25.44 17.77
N THR A 107 9.15 -25.33 17.45
CA THR A 107 10.09 -24.38 18.08
C THR A 107 10.32 -23.12 17.24
N SER A 108 9.91 -23.12 15.98
CA SER A 108 10.08 -21.98 15.07
C SER A 108 8.92 -20.99 15.21
N HIS A 109 9.25 -19.70 15.20
CA HIS A 109 8.28 -18.60 15.29
C HIS A 109 7.82 -18.13 13.91
N ALA A 110 8.62 -18.37 12.86
CA ALA A 110 8.20 -18.19 11.48
C ALA A 110 8.98 -19.12 10.54
N TYR A 111 8.40 -19.38 9.38
CA TYR A 111 9.10 -19.96 8.23
C TYR A 111 8.66 -19.29 6.95
N ALA A 112 9.56 -19.22 5.97
CA ALA A 112 9.27 -18.63 4.68
C ALA A 112 9.99 -19.33 3.54
N THR A 113 9.43 -19.21 2.34
CA THR A 113 10.00 -19.65 1.07
C THR A 113 9.96 -18.48 0.10
N PHE A 114 11.10 -18.17 -0.49
CA PHE A 114 11.27 -17.10 -1.46
C PHE A 114 11.72 -17.68 -2.79
N ASN A 115 11.05 -17.27 -3.87
CA ASN A 115 11.41 -17.63 -5.24
C ASN A 115 11.64 -16.34 -6.03
N ASP A 116 12.90 -16.03 -6.33
CA ASP A 116 13.25 -14.91 -7.20
C ASP A 116 13.02 -15.28 -8.67
N SER A 117 11.77 -15.15 -9.10
CA SER A 117 11.34 -15.40 -10.48
C SER A 117 11.22 -14.13 -11.33
N VAL A 118 11.70 -12.97 -10.85
CA VAL A 118 11.66 -11.70 -11.59
C VAL A 118 12.25 -11.83 -13.01
N PRO A 119 13.43 -12.44 -13.23
CA PRO A 119 14.00 -12.56 -14.58
C PRO A 119 13.17 -13.41 -15.55
N ARG A 120 12.22 -14.21 -15.06
CA ARG A 120 11.39 -15.10 -15.89
C ARG A 120 9.98 -14.58 -16.12
N ILE A 121 9.34 -14.07 -15.08
CA ILE A 121 7.91 -13.73 -15.11
C ILE A 121 7.63 -12.31 -14.61
N GLY A 122 8.66 -11.53 -14.25
CA GLY A 122 8.51 -10.18 -13.72
C GLY A 122 8.08 -10.11 -12.24
N TRP A 123 7.91 -11.25 -11.57
CA TRP A 123 7.48 -11.32 -10.17
C TRP A 123 8.42 -12.22 -9.36
N SER A 124 8.84 -11.72 -8.20
CA SER A 124 9.24 -12.58 -7.09
C SER A 124 8.01 -13.19 -6.42
N GLN A 125 8.16 -14.30 -5.72
CA GLN A 125 7.09 -14.91 -4.93
C GLN A 125 7.58 -15.21 -3.52
N LEU A 126 6.79 -14.87 -2.51
CA LEU A 126 7.09 -15.11 -1.10
C LEU A 126 5.91 -15.83 -0.45
N TRP A 127 6.17 -16.96 0.17
CA TRP A 127 5.24 -17.62 1.10
C TRP A 127 5.83 -17.51 2.49
N LEU A 128 5.08 -16.94 3.41
CA LEU A 128 5.52 -16.71 4.77
C LEU A 128 4.43 -17.14 5.73
N ARG A 129 4.82 -17.85 6.78
CA ARG A 129 3.93 -18.23 7.86
C ARG A 129 4.57 -17.96 9.21
N ALA A 130 3.80 -17.34 10.09
CA ALA A 130 4.07 -17.30 11.51
C ALA A 130 2.91 -18.01 12.22
N PRO A 131 3.11 -19.19 12.83
CA PRO A 131 2.03 -19.88 13.52
C PRO A 131 1.54 -19.06 14.73
N PRO A 132 0.25 -19.19 15.10
CA PRO A 132 -0.23 -18.67 16.38
C PRO A 132 0.60 -19.23 17.51
N ALA A 133 1.03 -18.35 18.42
CA ALA A 133 1.78 -18.78 19.58
C ALA A 133 0.96 -19.72 20.48
N SER A 134 1.66 -20.58 21.22
CA SER A 134 1.04 -21.48 22.20
C SER A 134 0.43 -20.72 23.39
N SER A 135 0.93 -19.51 23.68
CA SER A 135 0.39 -18.62 24.70
C SER A 135 -0.42 -17.46 24.08
N ASN A 136 -1.49 -17.05 24.75
CA ASN A 136 -2.36 -15.96 24.30
C ASN A 136 -1.87 -14.55 24.71
N SER A 137 -0.56 -14.38 24.93
CA SER A 137 0.00 -13.08 25.35
C SER A 137 0.25 -12.16 24.15
N SER A 138 0.18 -10.84 24.38
CA SER A 138 0.63 -9.83 23.41
C SER A 138 2.09 -10.02 23.04
N ASP A 139 2.89 -10.44 24.01
CA ASP A 139 4.31 -10.74 23.83
C ASP A 139 4.54 -11.81 22.77
N ALA A 140 3.82 -12.94 22.86
CA ALA A 140 4.00 -14.06 21.94
C ALA A 140 3.45 -13.75 20.54
N PHE A 141 2.39 -12.94 20.45
CA PHE A 141 1.92 -12.39 19.18
C PHE A 141 3.00 -11.50 18.52
N ASN A 142 3.58 -10.56 19.27
CA ASN A 142 4.62 -9.68 18.75
C ASN A 142 5.90 -10.44 18.37
N GLN A 143 6.28 -11.50 19.10
CA GLN A 143 7.40 -12.37 18.74
C GLN A 143 7.17 -13.07 17.39
N ALA A 144 5.95 -13.58 17.14
CA ALA A 144 5.59 -14.21 15.88
C ALA A 144 5.59 -13.22 14.71
N MET A 145 5.06 -12.00 14.92
CA MET A 145 5.09 -10.93 13.92
C MET A 145 6.52 -10.45 13.62
N TYR A 146 7.37 -10.33 14.64
CA TYR A 146 8.79 -10.06 14.49
C TYR A 146 9.50 -11.14 13.68
N ALA A 147 9.25 -12.42 14.00
CA ALA A 147 9.82 -13.55 13.26
C ALA A 147 9.42 -13.52 11.78
N ALA A 148 8.15 -13.17 11.49
CA ALA A 148 7.67 -12.98 10.12
C ALA A 148 8.48 -11.89 9.40
N GLY A 149 8.57 -10.70 9.99
CA GLY A 149 9.38 -9.61 9.44
C GLY A 149 10.81 -10.04 9.14
N TYR A 150 11.45 -10.69 10.13
CA TYR A 150 12.83 -11.17 10.00
C TYR A 150 12.98 -12.18 8.86
N ALA A 151 12.08 -13.15 8.75
CA ALA A 151 12.10 -14.16 7.69
C ALA A 151 12.04 -13.52 6.29
N GLU A 152 11.17 -12.52 6.10
CA GLU A 152 11.09 -11.77 4.84
C GLU A 152 12.37 -10.97 4.59
N GLY A 153 12.84 -10.19 5.58
CA GLY A 153 14.03 -9.36 5.44
C GLY A 153 15.25 -10.19 5.06
N ALA A 154 15.42 -11.34 5.73
CA ALA A 154 16.53 -12.25 5.53
C ALA A 154 16.52 -12.89 4.13
N LEU A 155 15.37 -13.39 3.66
CA LEU A 155 15.26 -14.03 2.33
C LEU A 155 15.32 -13.02 1.18
N THR A 156 14.84 -11.81 1.38
CA THR A 156 14.59 -10.85 0.30
C THR A 156 15.54 -9.64 0.32
N HIS A 157 16.55 -9.63 1.20
CA HIS A 157 17.46 -8.52 1.46
C HIS A 157 17.97 -7.82 0.19
N ARG A 158 18.42 -8.60 -0.82
CA ARG A 158 18.91 -8.03 -2.08
C ARG A 158 17.83 -7.24 -2.83
N ARG A 159 16.63 -7.81 -2.92
CA ARG A 159 15.50 -7.17 -3.60
C ARG A 159 14.98 -5.96 -2.81
N ILE A 160 15.04 -6.00 -1.48
CA ILE A 160 14.77 -4.83 -0.61
C ILE A 160 15.76 -3.72 -0.90
N HIS A 161 17.07 -4.02 -0.98
CA HIS A 161 18.11 -3.03 -1.27
C HIS A 161 17.86 -2.32 -2.61
N GLU A 162 17.63 -3.11 -3.66
CA GLU A 162 17.32 -2.62 -5.01
C GLU A 162 16.04 -1.75 -5.00
N HIS A 163 14.97 -2.21 -4.34
CA HIS A 163 13.70 -1.49 -4.29
C HIS A 163 13.77 -0.20 -3.48
N TYR A 164 14.47 -0.20 -2.34
CA TYR A 164 14.68 1.00 -1.51
C TYR A 164 15.37 2.10 -2.33
N TRP A 165 16.47 1.78 -3.03
CA TRP A 165 17.20 2.80 -3.78
C TRP A 165 16.44 3.29 -5.01
N ASN A 166 15.65 2.44 -5.67
CA ASN A 166 14.74 2.86 -6.72
C ASN A 166 13.71 3.87 -6.21
N THR A 167 13.08 3.56 -5.08
CA THR A 167 12.03 4.39 -4.46
C THR A 167 12.60 5.70 -3.90
N ARG A 168 13.72 5.63 -3.19
CA ARG A 168 14.42 6.79 -2.63
C ARG A 168 14.89 7.75 -3.73
N SER A 169 15.37 7.20 -4.86
CA SER A 169 15.79 7.99 -6.02
C SER A 169 14.60 8.62 -6.75
N TYR A 170 13.45 7.96 -6.78
CA TYR A 170 12.22 8.50 -7.36
C TYR A 170 11.74 9.73 -6.60
N PHE A 171 11.59 9.64 -5.27
CA PHE A 171 11.04 10.74 -4.48
C PHE A 171 12.00 11.92 -4.29
N PHE A 172 13.31 11.67 -4.25
CA PHE A 172 14.28 12.70 -3.85
C PHE A 172 15.44 12.86 -4.84
N GLY A 173 15.35 12.24 -6.02
CA GLY A 173 16.38 12.29 -7.05
C GLY A 173 17.53 11.33 -6.79
N ARG A 174 18.06 10.74 -7.87
CA ARG A 174 19.25 9.87 -7.85
C ARG A 174 20.50 10.63 -7.38
N VAL A 175 20.62 11.89 -7.76
CA VAL A 175 21.64 12.83 -7.27
C VAL A 175 20.87 13.99 -6.60
N PRO A 176 20.62 13.90 -5.27
CA PRO A 176 19.77 14.86 -4.59
C PRO A 176 20.36 16.27 -4.60
N THR A 177 19.54 17.27 -4.94
CA THR A 177 19.89 18.68 -4.68
C THR A 177 19.73 19.02 -3.20
N ALA A 178 20.20 20.19 -2.76
CA ALA A 178 19.96 20.68 -1.40
C ALA A 178 18.46 20.73 -1.04
N ILE A 179 17.59 21.04 -2.01
CA ILE A 179 16.14 21.07 -1.81
C ILE A 179 15.61 19.66 -1.56
N ASN A 180 16.07 18.66 -2.32
CA ASN A 180 15.66 17.27 -2.14
C ASN A 180 16.12 16.72 -0.79
N LEU A 181 17.36 17.00 -0.38
CA LEU A 181 17.88 16.60 0.93
C LEU A 181 17.07 17.23 2.07
N ALA A 182 16.75 18.52 1.95
CA ALA A 182 15.92 19.20 2.94
C ALA A 182 14.49 18.63 2.98
N SER A 183 13.91 18.28 1.84
CA SER A 183 12.60 17.62 1.78
C SER A 183 12.62 16.24 2.43
N ALA A 184 13.64 15.42 2.16
CA ALA A 184 13.82 14.14 2.81
C ALA A 184 13.96 14.29 4.33
N ALA A 185 14.79 15.21 4.80
CA ALA A 185 14.97 15.45 6.23
C ALA A 185 13.65 15.77 6.96
N ARG A 186 12.77 16.57 6.34
CA ARG A 186 11.47 16.91 6.94
C ARG A 186 10.47 15.76 6.92
N VAL A 187 10.49 14.92 5.90
CA VAL A 187 9.69 13.68 5.88
C VAL A 187 10.18 12.72 6.95
N TYR A 188 11.49 12.50 7.06
CA TYR A 188 12.05 11.61 8.08
C TYR A 188 11.75 12.12 9.50
N ASP A 189 11.78 13.43 9.76
CA ASP A 189 11.32 14.02 11.02
C ASP A 189 9.83 13.75 11.30
N PHE A 190 8.98 13.81 10.27
CA PHE A 190 7.57 13.45 10.40
C PHE A 190 7.40 11.97 10.77
N LEU A 191 8.07 11.06 10.04
CA LEU A 191 7.99 9.61 10.25
C LEU A 191 8.53 9.22 11.64
N ASP A 192 9.60 9.88 12.07
CA ASP A 192 10.21 9.69 13.38
C ASP A 192 9.28 10.13 14.53
N ARG A 193 8.57 11.25 14.38
CA ARG A 193 7.51 11.65 15.32
C ARG A 193 6.33 10.67 15.27
N ASN A 194 5.94 10.22 14.08
CA ASN A 194 4.83 9.30 13.88
C ASN A 194 5.06 7.93 14.55
N VAL A 195 6.21 7.29 14.32
CA VAL A 195 6.50 5.97 14.91
C VAL A 195 6.61 6.04 16.43
N ARG A 196 7.13 7.15 16.99
CA ARG A 196 7.11 7.37 18.44
C ARG A 196 5.69 7.53 18.98
N TRP A 197 4.83 8.25 18.26
CA TRP A 197 3.43 8.39 18.64
C TRP A 197 2.72 7.03 18.62
N LEU A 198 2.86 6.25 17.54
CA LEU A 198 2.30 4.90 17.42
C LEU A 198 2.76 4.01 18.58
N ARG A 199 4.06 3.98 18.89
CA ARG A 199 4.59 3.24 20.04
C ARG A 199 4.01 3.71 21.36
N SER A 200 3.76 5.02 21.54
CA SER A 200 3.13 5.52 22.76
C SER A 200 1.68 5.07 22.91
N GLN A 201 0.90 5.02 21.81
CA GLN A 201 -0.47 4.49 21.81
C GLN A 201 -0.49 2.98 22.06
N VAL A 202 0.44 2.23 21.48
CA VAL A 202 0.61 0.80 21.72
C VAL A 202 1.02 0.51 23.16
N ALA A 203 1.82 1.38 23.80
CA ALA A 203 2.24 1.20 25.19
C ALA A 203 1.10 1.47 26.19
N THR A 204 0.22 2.43 25.91
CA THR A 204 -0.91 2.76 26.80
C THR A 204 -2.13 1.88 26.57
N MET A 205 -2.33 1.36 25.35
CA MET A 205 -3.48 0.57 24.90
C MET A 205 -4.81 1.05 25.51
N ASP A 206 -5.42 2.08 24.93
CA ASP A 206 -6.78 2.50 25.33
C ASP A 206 -7.68 1.25 25.41
N THR A 207 -8.36 1.09 26.53
CA THR A 207 -9.15 -0.11 26.85
C THR A 207 -10.34 -0.28 25.89
N ASN A 208 -10.77 0.79 25.21
CA ASN A 208 -11.81 0.72 24.19
C ASN A 208 -11.30 0.20 22.84
N ASP A 209 -10.00 0.35 22.54
CA ASP A 209 -9.39 0.06 21.23
C ASP A 209 -8.25 -0.96 21.32
N THR A 210 -8.26 -1.81 22.35
CA THR A 210 -7.14 -2.73 22.65
C THR A 210 -6.78 -3.65 21.48
N LEU A 211 -7.75 -4.16 20.72
CA LEU A 211 -7.45 -4.98 19.53
C LEU A 211 -6.78 -4.19 18.41
N HIS A 212 -7.22 -2.95 18.19
CA HIS A 212 -6.63 -2.09 17.18
C HIS A 212 -5.16 -1.82 17.53
N TRP A 213 -4.89 -1.38 18.76
CA TRP A 213 -3.52 -1.11 19.19
C TRP A 213 -2.66 -2.37 19.31
N ALA A 214 -3.25 -3.53 19.64
CA ALA A 214 -2.53 -4.81 19.57
C ALA A 214 -2.11 -5.14 18.13
N MET A 215 -2.99 -4.95 17.15
CA MET A 215 -2.65 -5.13 15.73
C MET A 215 -1.54 -4.17 15.29
N VAL A 216 -1.65 -2.88 15.62
CA VAL A 216 -0.60 -1.88 15.33
C VAL A 216 0.74 -2.30 15.96
N GLY A 217 0.72 -2.77 17.21
CA GLY A 217 1.92 -3.31 17.87
C GLY A 217 2.54 -4.49 17.13
N GLY A 218 1.72 -5.37 16.56
CA GLY A 218 2.17 -6.48 15.71
C GLY A 218 2.79 -6.00 14.39
N VAL A 219 2.18 -5.02 13.73
CA VAL A 219 2.73 -4.42 12.49
C VAL A 219 4.09 -3.77 12.77
N LEU A 220 4.23 -3.03 13.87
CA LEU A 220 5.51 -2.46 14.29
C LEU A 220 6.55 -3.55 14.60
N ALA A 221 6.17 -4.63 15.29
CA ALA A 221 7.07 -5.76 15.53
C ALA A 221 7.52 -6.43 14.22
N GLN A 222 6.63 -6.57 13.24
CA GLN A 222 6.98 -7.08 11.91
C GLN A 222 7.94 -6.14 11.18
N LEU A 223 7.76 -4.83 11.28
CA LEU A 223 8.70 -3.84 10.72
C LEU A 223 10.08 -3.95 11.39
N GLU A 224 10.14 -4.05 12.72
CA GLU A 224 11.39 -4.24 13.46
C GLU A 224 12.11 -5.52 13.03
N GLY A 225 11.37 -6.62 12.88
CA GLY A 225 11.88 -7.88 12.36
C GLY A 225 12.44 -7.73 10.94
N LEU A 226 11.71 -7.04 10.05
CA LEU A 226 12.13 -6.79 8.67
C LEU A 226 13.45 -6.01 8.62
N VAL A 227 13.59 -4.97 9.45
CA VAL A 227 14.82 -4.19 9.59
C VAL A 227 15.98 -5.08 10.01
N GLN A 228 15.81 -5.89 11.07
CA GLN A 228 16.89 -6.76 11.55
C GLN A 228 17.24 -7.84 10.52
N GLY A 229 16.24 -8.52 9.95
CA GLY A 229 16.44 -9.58 8.96
C GLY A 229 17.17 -9.08 7.71
N TYR A 230 16.80 -7.90 7.19
CA TYR A 230 17.54 -7.24 6.11
C TYR A 230 18.98 -6.97 6.53
N ASN A 231 19.19 -6.33 7.67
CA ASN A 231 20.53 -5.89 8.07
C ASN A 231 21.47 -7.06 8.38
N ASP A 232 20.97 -8.16 8.94
CA ASP A 232 21.79 -9.34 9.24
C ASP A 232 22.28 -10.06 7.97
N HIS A 233 21.56 -9.92 6.85
CA HIS A 233 21.79 -10.69 5.62
C HIS A 233 22.16 -9.86 4.40
N ARG A 234 22.12 -8.52 4.48
CA ARG A 234 22.49 -7.62 3.38
C ARG A 234 23.91 -7.93 2.86
N GLY A 235 24.15 -7.64 1.58
CA GLY A 235 25.49 -7.74 1.01
C GLY A 235 26.49 -6.86 1.77
N VAL A 236 27.76 -7.24 1.77
CA VAL A 236 28.83 -6.48 2.45
C VAL A 236 28.93 -5.04 1.92
N GLU A 237 28.61 -4.84 0.64
CA GLU A 237 28.59 -3.53 -0.02
C GLU A 237 27.25 -2.79 0.11
N ASP A 238 26.19 -3.48 0.55
CA ASP A 238 24.85 -2.90 0.69
C ASP A 238 24.78 -2.06 1.98
N SER A 239 24.25 -0.84 1.84
CA SER A 239 23.98 0.03 2.99
C SER A 239 23.00 -0.62 3.97
N SER A 240 23.28 -0.47 5.27
CA SER A 240 22.28 -0.74 6.30
C SER A 240 21.06 0.15 6.12
N LEU A 241 19.87 -0.36 6.41
CA LEU A 241 18.64 0.42 6.41
C LEU A 241 18.12 0.55 7.83
N SER A 242 17.78 1.77 8.23
CA SER A 242 17.17 2.04 9.52
C SER A 242 15.68 1.69 9.54
N GLU A 243 15.07 1.70 10.71
CA GLU A 243 13.61 1.64 10.84
C GLU A 243 12.91 2.73 10.04
N LEU A 244 13.44 3.96 10.05
CA LEU A 244 12.86 5.06 9.30
C LEU A 244 13.00 4.87 7.78
N ASP A 245 14.02 4.17 7.31
CA ASP A 245 14.19 3.85 5.89
C ASP A 245 13.13 2.87 5.39
N LEU A 246 12.84 1.82 6.17
CA LEU A 246 11.80 0.86 5.83
C LEU A 246 10.39 1.38 6.13
N LEU A 247 10.24 2.28 7.11
CA LEU A 247 8.99 3.02 7.32
C LEU A 247 8.71 3.97 6.15
N PHE A 248 9.72 4.69 5.65
CA PHE A 248 9.64 5.49 4.43
C PHE A 248 9.20 4.62 3.24
N LEU A 249 9.80 3.44 3.10
CA LEU A 249 9.48 2.50 2.04
C LEU A 249 8.00 2.07 2.13
N ASN A 250 7.51 1.71 3.31
CA ASN A 250 6.11 1.30 3.51
C ASN A 250 5.10 2.46 3.37
N ALA A 251 5.53 3.69 3.62
CA ALA A 251 4.73 4.90 3.46
C ALA A 251 4.64 5.39 2.00
N ASP A 252 5.04 4.60 1.00
CA ASP A 252 5.11 4.99 -0.42
C ASP A 252 3.83 5.69 -0.92
N GLY A 253 2.66 5.12 -0.62
CA GLY A 253 1.36 5.70 -0.95
C GLY A 253 1.06 7.03 -0.22
N ASP A 254 1.58 7.19 1.00
CA ASP A 254 1.43 8.42 1.79
C ASP A 254 2.42 9.52 1.36
N MET A 255 3.55 9.16 0.73
CA MET A 255 4.67 10.06 0.43
C MET A 255 4.30 11.32 -0.34
N PRO A 256 3.45 11.31 -1.39
CA PRO A 256 3.04 12.54 -2.07
C PRO A 256 2.41 13.54 -1.11
N ASN A 257 1.58 13.07 -0.18
CA ASN A 257 0.88 13.90 0.81
C ASN A 257 1.83 14.34 1.93
N LEU A 258 2.76 13.48 2.36
CA LEU A 258 3.77 13.83 3.37
C LEU A 258 4.77 14.87 2.86
N ILE A 259 5.25 14.74 1.61
CA ILE A 259 6.11 15.73 0.97
C ILE A 259 5.37 17.06 0.90
N ALA A 260 4.14 17.08 0.39
CA ALA A 260 3.30 18.28 0.35
C ALA A 260 3.14 18.95 1.72
N ARG A 261 2.83 18.15 2.74
CA ARG A 261 2.58 18.62 4.12
C ARG A 261 3.80 19.20 4.81
N THR A 262 4.98 18.66 4.51
CA THR A 262 6.23 19.03 5.16
C THR A 262 7.00 20.11 4.40
N MET A 263 6.53 20.54 3.23
CA MET A 263 7.13 21.65 2.49
C MET A 263 6.93 22.99 3.23
N PRO A 264 7.97 23.85 3.30
CA PRO A 264 7.82 25.14 3.93
C PRO A 264 6.87 26.04 3.10
N PRO A 265 6.06 26.91 3.75
CA PRO A 265 5.05 27.74 3.07
C PRO A 265 5.57 28.67 1.96
N ALA A 266 6.88 28.89 1.89
CA ALA A 266 7.54 29.80 0.95
C ALA A 266 8.38 29.10 -0.15
N ALA A 267 8.37 27.77 -0.25
CA ALA A 267 9.11 27.06 -1.29
C ALA A 267 8.28 26.87 -2.56
N ASP A 268 8.66 27.62 -3.59
CA ASP A 268 8.37 27.46 -5.02
C ASP A 268 6.89 27.17 -5.40
N ALA A 269 6.19 28.20 -5.87
CA ALA A 269 4.78 28.15 -6.23
C ALA A 269 4.48 27.04 -7.26
N ALA A 270 5.43 26.66 -8.12
CA ALA A 270 5.25 25.58 -9.09
C ALA A 270 5.04 24.20 -8.44
N THR A 271 5.76 23.90 -7.34
CA THR A 271 5.64 22.64 -6.60
C THR A 271 4.32 22.55 -5.86
N VAL A 272 3.90 23.67 -5.24
CA VAL A 272 2.58 23.83 -4.60
C VAL A 272 1.43 23.76 -5.62
N THR A 273 1.66 24.17 -6.86
CA THR A 273 0.63 24.11 -7.92
C THR A 273 0.31 22.68 -8.34
N SER A 274 1.29 21.76 -8.33
CA SER A 274 1.06 20.32 -8.64
C SER A 274 0.25 19.59 -7.56
N LEU A 275 0.24 20.13 -6.35
CA LEU A 275 -0.45 19.60 -5.17
C LEU A 275 -1.85 20.20 -4.97
N THR A 276 -2.21 21.23 -5.74
CA THR A 276 -3.48 21.96 -5.62
C THR A 276 -4.40 21.76 -6.81
N LYS A 277 -3.97 20.99 -7.83
CA LYS A 277 -4.79 20.66 -9.01
C LYS A 277 -4.60 19.19 -9.43
N PRO A 278 -5.68 18.51 -9.83
CA PRO A 278 -5.58 17.19 -10.47
C PRO A 278 -4.67 17.25 -11.69
N SER A 279 -3.78 16.27 -11.80
CA SER A 279 -2.96 16.02 -12.98
C SER A 279 -3.08 14.54 -13.32
N THR A 280 -3.09 14.21 -14.60
CA THR A 280 -3.07 12.81 -15.05
C THR A 280 -1.81 12.07 -14.59
N SER A 281 -0.73 12.79 -14.25
CA SER A 281 0.47 12.24 -13.62
C SER A 281 0.26 11.78 -12.17
N ASN A 282 -0.81 12.23 -11.52
CA ASN A 282 -1.11 11.97 -10.11
C ASN A 282 -2.26 10.97 -9.95
N PHE A 283 -2.88 10.52 -11.05
CA PHE A 283 -3.86 9.45 -11.02
C PHE A 283 -3.14 8.12 -10.90
N LYS A 284 -3.64 7.29 -10.00
CA LYS A 284 -3.13 5.96 -9.75
C LYS A 284 -4.25 4.96 -9.95
N CYS A 285 -3.87 3.86 -10.56
CA CYS A 285 -4.63 2.63 -10.60
C CYS A 285 -5.92 2.67 -11.45
N SER A 286 -6.45 1.48 -11.71
CA SER A 286 -7.77 1.25 -12.27
C SER A 286 -8.32 -0.06 -11.72
N ALA A 287 -9.60 -0.08 -11.38
CA ALA A 287 -10.26 -1.25 -10.82
C ALA A 287 -11.55 -1.58 -11.59
N LEU A 288 -11.90 -2.86 -11.64
CA LEU A 288 -13.16 -3.33 -12.22
C LEU A 288 -13.75 -4.45 -11.37
N ILE A 289 -15.04 -4.38 -11.09
CA ILE A 289 -15.85 -5.49 -10.58
C ILE A 289 -16.88 -5.82 -11.65
N ARG A 290 -16.91 -7.08 -12.09
CA ARG A 290 -17.82 -7.58 -13.12
C ARG A 290 -18.59 -8.79 -12.59
N ILE A 291 -19.89 -8.61 -12.44
CA ILE A 291 -20.83 -9.69 -12.12
C ILE A 291 -21.18 -10.43 -13.42
N LEU A 292 -21.04 -11.76 -13.39
CA LEU A 292 -21.44 -12.70 -14.43
C LEU A 292 -22.63 -13.54 -13.93
N ASP A 293 -23.24 -14.35 -14.81
CA ASP A 293 -24.43 -15.14 -14.46
C ASP A 293 -24.18 -16.13 -13.31
N ASN A 294 -22.96 -16.69 -13.21
CA ASN A 294 -22.58 -17.68 -12.19
C ASN A 294 -21.27 -17.35 -11.47
N ASP A 295 -20.76 -16.12 -11.61
CA ASP A 295 -19.44 -15.75 -11.08
C ASP A 295 -19.31 -14.24 -10.83
N LEU A 296 -18.29 -13.86 -10.06
CA LEU A 296 -17.87 -12.48 -9.85
C LEU A 296 -16.38 -12.36 -10.19
N LEU A 297 -16.09 -11.61 -11.24
CA LEU A 297 -14.74 -11.22 -11.58
C LEU A 297 -14.42 -9.87 -10.96
N TRP A 298 -13.20 -9.71 -10.51
CA TRP A 298 -12.68 -8.43 -10.05
C TRP A 298 -11.20 -8.35 -10.42
N GLY A 299 -10.74 -7.14 -10.73
CA GLY A 299 -9.39 -6.93 -11.20
C GLY A 299 -8.91 -5.53 -10.88
N HIS A 300 -7.61 -5.43 -10.68
CA HIS A 300 -6.92 -4.20 -10.35
C HIS A 300 -5.68 -4.05 -11.24
N ALA A 301 -5.41 -2.84 -11.69
CA ALA A 301 -4.24 -2.50 -12.50
C ALA A 301 -3.58 -1.28 -11.88
N THR A 302 -2.49 -1.48 -11.14
CA THR A 302 -1.70 -0.41 -10.54
C THR A 302 -1.06 0.45 -11.63
N TRP A 303 -1.17 1.76 -11.49
CA TRP A 303 -0.45 2.71 -12.35
C TRP A 303 0.66 3.33 -11.53
N ASP A 304 1.91 3.05 -11.87
CA ASP A 304 3.03 3.57 -11.10
C ASP A 304 4.26 3.88 -11.97
N THR A 305 5.28 4.47 -11.35
CA THR A 305 6.59 4.66 -11.97
C THR A 305 7.22 3.31 -12.33
N TYR A 306 7.94 3.26 -13.45
CA TYR A 306 8.68 2.06 -13.84
C TYR A 306 9.77 1.67 -12.85
N THR A 307 10.24 2.61 -12.01
CA THR A 307 11.19 2.30 -10.93
C THR A 307 10.58 1.38 -9.86
N ALA A 308 9.25 1.30 -9.76
CA ALA A 308 8.53 0.43 -8.83
C ALA A 308 8.27 -0.99 -9.38
N LEU A 309 8.70 -1.31 -10.61
CA LEU A 309 8.51 -2.63 -11.23
C LEU A 309 9.36 -3.76 -10.63
N ASN A 310 9.97 -3.55 -9.46
CA ASN A 310 10.54 -4.64 -8.66
C ASN A 310 9.40 -5.28 -7.85
N LYS A 311 8.67 -6.21 -8.46
CA LYS A 311 7.41 -6.73 -7.93
C LYS A 311 7.55 -8.07 -7.22
N MET A 312 6.75 -8.26 -6.19
CA MET A 312 6.68 -9.50 -5.40
C MET A 312 5.22 -9.85 -5.09
N PHE A 313 4.81 -11.08 -5.39
CA PHE A 313 3.52 -11.60 -4.95
C PHE A 313 3.71 -12.31 -3.62
N LYS A 314 2.95 -11.91 -2.60
CA LYS A 314 3.15 -12.37 -1.22
C LYS A 314 1.95 -13.16 -0.75
N HIS A 315 2.23 -14.28 -0.10
CA HIS A 315 1.28 -15.11 0.62
C HIS A 315 1.68 -15.14 2.08
N TYR A 316 0.91 -14.48 2.92
CA TYR A 316 1.09 -14.45 4.36
C TYR A 316 0.08 -15.37 5.04
N ASP A 317 0.52 -16.08 6.07
CA ASP A 317 -0.30 -16.84 7.02
C ASP A 317 0.14 -16.41 8.43
N LEU A 318 -0.50 -15.36 8.94
CA LEU A 318 -0.08 -14.62 10.12
C LEU A 318 -1.05 -14.80 11.27
N PRO A 319 -0.58 -14.76 12.53
CA PRO A 319 -1.47 -14.85 13.68
C PRO A 319 -2.32 -13.58 13.82
N LEU A 320 -3.40 -13.69 14.59
CA LEU A 320 -4.14 -12.53 15.09
C LEU A 320 -3.93 -12.39 16.59
N PRO A 321 -3.98 -11.17 17.15
CA PRO A 321 -3.98 -10.97 18.59
C PRO A 321 -5.19 -11.68 19.20
N SER A 322 -4.97 -12.34 20.34
CA SER A 322 -6.01 -13.11 21.03
C SER A 322 -7.26 -12.27 21.30
N HIS A 323 -8.44 -12.83 20.98
CA HIS A 323 -9.74 -12.24 21.35
C HIS A 323 -9.94 -12.10 22.87
N SER A 324 -9.14 -12.79 23.70
CA SER A 324 -9.12 -12.55 25.15
C SER A 324 -8.55 -11.18 25.53
N MET A 325 -7.87 -10.48 24.62
CA MET A 325 -7.46 -9.07 24.79
C MET A 325 -8.63 -8.09 24.55
N ALA A 326 -9.84 -8.58 24.24
CA ALA A 326 -10.97 -7.78 23.78
C ALA A 326 -12.31 -8.16 24.40
N SER A 327 -12.32 -8.99 25.44
CA SER A 327 -13.49 -9.83 25.75
C SER A 327 -14.80 -9.03 25.90
N ARG A 328 -15.69 -9.14 24.90
CA ARG A 328 -17.13 -9.20 25.13
C ARG A 328 -17.51 -10.67 25.19
N ALA A 329 -18.18 -11.07 26.26
CA ALA A 329 -18.64 -12.43 26.47
C ALA A 329 -19.63 -12.84 25.36
N GLY A 330 -19.43 -14.02 24.75
CA GLY A 330 -20.42 -14.67 23.88
C GLY A 330 -20.11 -14.70 22.38
N GLN A 331 -18.95 -14.22 21.91
CA GLN A 331 -18.59 -14.29 20.50
C GLN A 331 -17.75 -15.54 20.21
N GLU A 332 -18.18 -16.34 19.22
CA GLU A 332 -17.49 -17.57 18.81
C GLU A 332 -16.01 -17.31 18.47
N ARG A 333 -15.14 -18.28 18.82
CA ARG A 333 -13.69 -18.25 18.56
C ARG A 333 -13.44 -18.23 17.04
N HIS A 334 -13.40 -17.04 16.44
CA HIS A 334 -12.99 -16.92 15.04
C HIS A 334 -11.46 -17.10 14.91
N ASN A 335 -11.08 -17.77 13.82
CA ASN A 335 -9.74 -18.16 13.39
C ASN A 335 -8.61 -17.26 13.95
N SER A 336 -7.68 -17.84 14.74
CA SER A 336 -6.53 -17.15 15.39
C SER A 336 -5.42 -16.71 14.43
N ARG A 337 -5.72 -16.70 13.14
CA ARG A 337 -4.81 -16.38 12.04
C ARG A 337 -5.58 -15.84 10.84
N ARG A 338 -4.84 -15.24 9.91
CA ARG A 338 -5.35 -14.80 8.61
C ARG A 338 -4.39 -15.22 7.50
N ARG A 339 -4.95 -15.73 6.41
CA ARG A 339 -4.21 -15.94 5.17
C ARG A 339 -4.52 -14.82 4.20
N ILE A 340 -3.46 -14.20 3.68
CA ILE A 340 -3.50 -13.00 2.85
C ILE A 340 -2.67 -13.30 1.61
N SER A 341 -3.23 -13.09 0.42
CA SER A 341 -2.48 -13.09 -0.83
C SER A 341 -2.55 -11.70 -1.44
N MET A 342 -1.42 -11.10 -1.81
CA MET A 342 -1.38 -9.74 -2.31
C MET A 342 -0.29 -9.53 -3.35
N SER A 343 -0.55 -8.65 -4.32
CA SER A 343 0.54 -8.05 -5.10
C SER A 343 1.28 -7.06 -4.20
N SER A 344 2.60 -6.98 -4.28
CA SER A 344 3.41 -6.14 -3.39
C SER A 344 4.78 -5.90 -4.05
N SER A 345 5.72 -5.37 -3.27
CA SER A 345 7.12 -5.16 -3.64
C SER A 345 8.03 -5.55 -2.47
N PRO A 346 9.33 -5.80 -2.70
CA PRO A 346 10.28 -6.14 -1.64
C PRO A 346 10.32 -5.08 -0.54
N GLY A 347 10.16 -5.48 0.72
CA GLY A 347 10.21 -4.59 1.87
C GLY A 347 8.89 -3.87 2.22
N TYR A 348 7.88 -3.93 1.35
CA TYR A 348 6.52 -3.50 1.69
C TYR A 348 5.82 -4.58 2.51
N LEU A 349 5.43 -4.32 3.74
CA LEU A 349 4.63 -5.24 4.56
C LEU A 349 3.15 -5.25 4.15
N SER A 350 2.76 -4.35 3.25
CA SER A 350 1.43 -4.24 2.63
C SER A 350 1.54 -4.35 1.09
N SER A 351 0.41 -4.23 0.40
CA SER A 351 0.35 -4.31 -1.06
C SER A 351 0.88 -3.04 -1.73
N VAL A 352 0.51 -1.85 -1.22
CA VAL A 352 0.74 -0.50 -1.81
C VAL A 352 0.13 -0.31 -3.20
N ASP A 353 0.16 -1.34 -4.05
CA ASP A 353 -0.77 -1.53 -5.16
C ASP A 353 -2.22 -1.59 -4.67
N ASP A 354 -2.40 -2.13 -3.46
CA ASP A 354 -3.66 -2.45 -2.82
C ASP A 354 -4.55 -3.39 -3.62
N TRP A 355 -4.08 -4.64 -3.74
CA TRP A 355 -4.87 -5.80 -4.12
C TRP A 355 -4.64 -6.93 -3.11
N TYR A 356 -5.69 -7.33 -2.39
CA TYR A 356 -5.63 -8.38 -1.38
C TYR A 356 -6.75 -9.41 -1.54
N LEU A 357 -6.41 -10.69 -1.50
CA LEU A 357 -7.34 -11.81 -1.38
C LEU A 357 -7.17 -12.45 0.01
N LEU A 358 -8.24 -12.43 0.80
CA LEU A 358 -8.24 -12.89 2.19
C LEU A 358 -9.00 -14.20 2.35
N ASP A 359 -8.55 -15.07 3.26
CA ASP A 359 -9.27 -16.32 3.58
C ASP A 359 -10.58 -16.11 4.36
N SER A 360 -10.91 -14.88 4.73
CA SER A 360 -12.24 -14.48 5.19
C SER A 360 -13.26 -14.41 4.04
N GLY A 361 -12.84 -14.58 2.79
CA GLY A 361 -13.69 -14.42 1.61
C GLY A 361 -13.80 -12.99 1.08
N LEU A 362 -12.95 -12.08 1.58
CA LEU A 362 -12.90 -10.69 1.13
C LEU A 362 -11.82 -10.49 0.06
N GLY A 363 -12.19 -9.80 -1.02
CA GLY A 363 -11.28 -9.14 -1.94
C GLY A 363 -11.23 -7.65 -1.64
N VAL A 364 -10.03 -7.08 -1.47
CA VAL A 364 -9.83 -5.66 -1.16
C VAL A 364 -9.01 -5.02 -2.27
N MET A 365 -9.50 -3.90 -2.80
CA MET A 365 -8.76 -3.06 -3.72
C MET A 365 -9.13 -1.58 -3.58
N GLU A 366 -8.22 -0.69 -3.96
CA GLU A 366 -8.44 0.75 -4.00
C GLU A 366 -8.05 1.34 -5.37
N THR A 367 -8.33 2.62 -5.55
CA THR A 367 -7.72 3.44 -6.59
C THR A 367 -7.55 4.83 -6.01
N THR A 368 -6.33 5.36 -6.03
CA THR A 368 -6.03 6.56 -5.25
C THR A 368 -6.82 7.76 -5.73
N ASN A 369 -7.63 8.32 -4.83
CA ASN A 369 -8.23 9.64 -5.00
C ASN A 369 -7.37 10.68 -4.27
N GLY A 370 -6.69 11.54 -5.02
CA GLY A 370 -5.81 12.56 -4.45
C GLY A 370 -6.57 13.64 -3.66
N ASN A 371 -5.89 14.29 -2.70
CA ASN A 371 -6.40 15.47 -2.01
C ASN A 371 -5.74 16.75 -2.55
N TYR A 372 -6.55 17.63 -3.13
CA TYR A 372 -6.10 18.92 -3.67
C TYR A 372 -6.58 20.12 -2.82
N ASN A 373 -7.15 19.87 -1.65
CA ASN A 373 -7.61 20.89 -0.71
C ASN A 373 -6.54 21.14 0.36
N ALA A 374 -5.95 22.33 0.34
CA ALA A 374 -4.90 22.72 1.28
C ALA A 374 -5.37 22.76 2.74
N THR A 375 -6.64 23.09 3.01
CA THR A 375 -7.21 23.06 4.35
C THR A 375 -7.28 21.64 4.89
N LEU A 376 -7.64 20.67 4.04
CA LEU A 376 -7.64 19.25 4.43
C LEU A 376 -6.22 18.71 4.58
N ALA A 377 -5.30 19.12 3.69
CA ALA A 377 -3.90 18.73 3.76
C ALA A 377 -3.24 19.19 5.07
N ALA A 378 -3.66 20.34 5.61
CA ALA A 378 -3.17 20.85 6.90
C ALA A 378 -3.53 19.95 8.10
N MET A 379 -4.53 19.06 7.96
CA MET A 379 -4.93 18.11 9.01
C MET A 379 -4.01 16.89 9.10
N ILE A 380 -3.11 16.67 8.12
CA ILE A 380 -2.11 15.60 8.19
C ILE A 380 -1.19 15.86 9.38
N SER A 381 -1.15 14.90 10.30
CA SER A 381 -0.45 14.97 11.58
C SER A 381 0.37 13.70 11.80
N PRO A 382 1.57 13.77 12.42
CA PRO A 382 2.27 12.57 12.86
C PRO A 382 1.48 11.79 13.91
N ASP A 383 0.46 12.37 14.53
CA ASP A 383 -0.39 11.73 15.54
C ASP A 383 -1.57 10.99 14.89
N SER A 384 -1.29 10.17 13.89
CA SER A 384 -2.27 9.36 13.16
C SER A 384 -1.64 8.09 12.58
N CYS A 385 -2.42 7.05 12.31
CA CYS A 385 -1.92 5.90 11.57
C CYS A 385 -1.74 6.27 10.08
N LEU A 386 -0.58 5.96 9.53
CA LEU A 386 -0.36 6.01 8.08
C LEU A 386 -1.22 4.96 7.39
N SER A 387 -1.61 5.18 6.14
CA SER A 387 -2.64 4.36 5.47
C SER A 387 -2.26 2.88 5.32
N TRP A 388 -0.97 2.57 5.30
CA TRP A 388 -0.47 1.19 5.17
C TRP A 388 -0.52 0.37 6.48
N VAL A 389 -0.64 1.03 7.64
CA VAL A 389 -0.71 0.41 8.99
C VAL A 389 -2.14 0.03 9.31
#